data_AF-A0A4R4VEE1-F1
#
_entry.id   AF-A0A4R4VEE1-F1
#
_cell.length_a   1.000
_cell.length_b   1.000
_cell.length_c   1.000
_cell.angle_alpha   90.00
_cell.angle_beta   90.00
_cell.angle_gamma   90.00
#
_symmetry.space_group_name_H-M   'P 1'
#
loop_
_entity.id
_entity.type
_entity.pdbx_description
1 polymer ?
#
loop_
_entity_poly.entity_id
_entity_poly.type
_entity_poly.pdbx_seq_one_letter_code
_entity_poly.pdbx_strand_id
1 'polypeptide(L)'
;MSICTECGAAGDCCEELFHRLLILDFSGREPWSPLHAVSVSCYFFQHPAGAVDGGPPFYWALLHMYLRDGVEAMHRRTQRARHLNSHRYGGRKPGVEDFPGAPPFPEAGASPTGYAVTIADVAVDGTFPAEGFEEREQAWARAAITAWSRRAG
;
A
#
# COMPACT_ATOMS: atom_id res chain seq x y z
N MET A 1 -20.38 13.32 13.04
CA MET A 1 -19.22 12.46 12.78
C MET A 1 -18.70 12.86 11.41
N SER A 2 -17.45 13.31 11.33
CA SER A 2 -16.82 13.61 10.04
C SER A 2 -16.50 12.31 9.31
N ILE A 3 -16.43 12.38 7.98
CA ILE A 3 -15.94 11.31 7.11
C ILE A 3 -14.79 11.87 6.28
N CYS A 4 -13.75 11.07 6.07
CA CYS A 4 -12.68 11.44 5.15
C CYS A 4 -13.23 11.47 3.72
N THR A 5 -13.02 12.57 3.00
CA THR A 5 -13.54 12.76 1.62
C THR A 5 -12.76 11.98 0.57
N GLU A 6 -11.53 11.59 0.87
CA GLU A 6 -10.66 10.85 -0.06
C GLU A 6 -10.89 9.33 0.00
N CYS A 7 -11.17 8.78 1.18
CA CYS A 7 -11.28 7.32 1.35
C CYS A 7 -12.58 6.82 1.99
N GLY A 8 -13.40 7.72 2.54
CA GLY A 8 -14.67 7.38 3.19
C GLY A 8 -14.52 6.82 4.62
N ALA A 9 -13.32 6.85 5.21
CA ALA A 9 -13.11 6.44 6.60
C ALA A 9 -13.94 7.29 7.58
N ALA A 10 -14.33 6.68 8.71
CA ALA A 10 -14.98 7.39 9.80
C ALA A 10 -13.94 8.24 10.57
N GLY A 11 -14.22 9.53 10.71
CA GLY A 11 -13.27 10.51 11.23
C GLY A 11 -12.34 11.07 10.15
N ASP A 12 -11.60 12.12 10.51
CA ASP A 12 -10.65 12.80 9.63
C ASP A 12 -9.23 12.74 10.21
N CYS A 13 -8.78 11.53 10.52
CA CYS A 13 -7.49 11.25 11.18
C CYS A 13 -6.58 10.35 10.33
N CYS A 14 -6.88 10.18 9.03
CA CYS A 14 -6.16 9.25 8.16
C CYS A 14 -4.66 9.58 8.09
N GLU A 15 -4.31 10.87 8.01
CA GLU A 15 -2.91 11.32 8.00
C GLU A 15 -2.19 11.02 9.33
N GLU A 16 -2.84 11.27 10.47
CA GLU A 16 -2.26 10.96 11.80
C GLU A 16 -2.06 9.45 11.99
N LEU A 17 -3.03 8.65 11.55
CA LEU A 17 -2.93 7.19 11.57
C LEU A 17 -1.78 6.71 10.67
N PHE A 18 -1.63 7.32 9.49
CA PHE A 18 -0.54 6.98 8.57
C PHE A 18 0.82 7.32 9.16
N HIS A 19 1.00 8.49 9.76
CA HIS A 19 2.24 8.84 10.46
C HIS A 19 2.57 7.86 11.60
N ARG A 20 1.55 7.44 12.36
CA ARG A 20 1.73 6.43 13.42
C ARG A 20 2.16 5.08 12.86
N LEU A 21 1.55 4.64 11.76
CA LEU A 21 1.94 3.41 11.07
C LEU A 21 3.39 3.49 10.56
N LEU A 22 3.79 4.62 9.96
CA LEU A 22 5.17 4.81 9.53
C LEU A 22 6.17 4.69 10.68
N ILE A 23 5.86 5.22 11.87
CA ILE A 23 6.71 5.05 13.05
C ILE A 23 6.89 3.56 13.40
N LEU A 24 5.82 2.76 13.31
CA LEU A 24 5.89 1.31 13.54
C LEU A 24 6.69 0.60 12.45
N ASP A 25 6.50 0.95 11.18
CA ASP A 25 7.26 0.40 10.05
C ASP A 25 8.77 0.63 10.23
N PHE A 26 9.16 1.84 10.65
CA PHE A 26 10.55 2.22 10.90
C PHE A 26 11.13 1.63 12.19
N SER A 27 10.32 1.01 13.05
CA SER A 27 10.81 0.34 14.25
C SER A 27 11.63 -0.93 13.97
N GLY A 28 11.56 -1.47 12.76
CA GLY A 28 12.24 -2.71 12.37
C GLY A 28 11.63 -3.98 12.97
N ARG A 29 10.44 -3.88 13.60
CA ARG A 29 9.77 -5.00 14.26
C ARG A 29 8.69 -5.61 13.38
N GLU A 30 8.53 -6.92 13.49
CA GLU A 30 7.35 -7.61 12.98
C GLU A 30 6.12 -7.29 13.84
N PRO A 31 4.91 -7.26 13.22
CA PRO A 31 4.64 -7.53 11.81
C PRO A 31 4.73 -6.29 10.89
N TRP A 32 4.96 -5.10 11.44
CA TRP A 32 4.84 -3.83 10.70
C TRP A 32 5.93 -3.63 9.64
N SER A 33 7.20 -3.75 10.03
CA SER A 33 8.33 -3.39 9.16
C SER A 33 8.37 -4.12 7.81
N PRO A 34 8.12 -5.44 7.73
CA PRO A 34 8.06 -6.14 6.44
C PRO A 34 6.94 -5.67 5.50
N LEU A 35 5.88 -5.07 6.04
CA LEU A 35 4.69 -4.66 5.31
C LEU A 35 4.68 -3.18 4.92
N HIS A 36 5.71 -2.41 5.28
CA HIS A 36 5.83 -0.98 4.96
C HIS A 36 5.43 -0.61 3.52
N ALA A 37 5.94 -1.34 2.52
CA ALA A 37 5.65 -1.04 1.12
C ALA A 37 4.17 -1.29 0.77
N VAL A 38 3.51 -2.25 1.42
CA VAL A 38 2.06 -2.51 1.30
C VAL A 38 1.28 -1.37 1.93
N SER A 39 1.61 -1.01 3.18
CA SER A 39 0.97 0.09 3.93
C SER A 39 1.00 1.41 3.14
N VAL A 40 2.17 1.78 2.61
CA VAL A 40 2.36 2.98 1.79
C VAL A 40 1.55 2.92 0.50
N SER A 41 1.56 1.78 -0.18
CA SER A 41 0.78 1.58 -1.42
C SER A 41 -0.71 1.75 -1.16
N CYS A 42 -1.25 1.09 -0.13
CA CYS A 42 -2.66 1.18 0.24
C CYS A 42 -3.07 2.61 0.60
N TYR A 43 -2.25 3.30 1.40
CA TYR A 43 -2.52 4.69 1.79
C TYR A 43 -2.57 5.62 0.58
N PHE A 44 -1.62 5.53 -0.36
CA PHE A 44 -1.62 6.40 -1.55
C PHE A 44 -2.70 6.05 -2.57
N PHE A 45 -3.18 4.81 -2.62
CA PHE A 45 -4.39 4.52 -3.39
C PHE A 45 -5.63 5.18 -2.80
N GLN A 46 -5.70 5.33 -1.48
CA GLN A 46 -6.80 5.98 -0.79
C GLN A 46 -6.70 7.51 -0.76
N HIS A 47 -5.48 8.05 -0.73
CA HIS A 47 -5.19 9.48 -0.61
C HIS A 47 -4.22 9.93 -1.72
N PRO A 48 -4.67 9.95 -2.99
CA PRO A 48 -3.81 10.19 -4.13
C PRO A 48 -3.23 11.62 -4.16
N ALA A 49 -3.83 12.57 -3.45
CA ALA A 49 -3.30 13.93 -3.33
C ALA A 49 -1.93 13.97 -2.62
N GLY A 50 -1.64 12.98 -1.76
CA GLY A 50 -0.38 12.85 -1.03
C GLY A 50 0.65 11.90 -1.67
N ALA A 51 0.37 11.33 -2.85
CA ALA A 51 1.24 10.34 -3.46
C ALA A 51 2.61 10.90 -3.87
N VAL A 52 3.69 10.21 -3.48
CA VAL A 52 5.09 10.53 -3.85
C VAL A 52 5.68 9.54 -4.88
N ASP A 53 6.83 9.91 -5.45
CA ASP A 53 7.59 9.23 -6.52
C ASP A 53 7.52 7.69 -6.55
N GLY A 54 7.32 7.12 -7.75
CA GLY A 54 7.14 5.69 -8.01
C GLY A 54 5.91 5.42 -8.87
N GLY A 55 4.88 6.25 -8.71
CA GLY A 55 3.69 6.29 -9.55
C GLY A 55 2.68 5.16 -9.24
N PRO A 56 1.38 5.39 -9.48
CA PRO A 56 0.34 4.38 -9.24
C PRO A 56 0.59 2.99 -9.88
N PRO A 57 1.18 2.86 -11.10
CA PRO A 57 1.46 1.55 -11.70
C PRO A 57 2.45 0.69 -10.90
N PHE A 58 3.43 1.31 -10.24
CA PHE A 58 4.39 0.59 -9.41
C PHE A 58 3.72 -0.03 -8.18
N TYR A 59 2.98 0.80 -7.42
CA TYR A 59 2.25 0.35 -6.23
C TYR A 59 1.18 -0.69 -6.59
N TRP A 60 0.55 -0.53 -7.76
CA TRP A 60 -0.39 -1.52 -8.30
C TRP A 60 0.26 -2.88 -8.47
N ALA A 61 1.42 -2.93 -9.13
CA ALA A 61 2.15 -4.17 -9.36
C ALA A 61 2.62 -4.83 -8.07
N LEU A 62 3.08 -4.02 -7.10
CA LEU A 62 3.50 -4.48 -5.78
C LEU A 62 2.34 -5.10 -5.01
N LEU A 63 1.18 -4.44 -4.93
CA LEU A 63 0.01 -4.98 -4.22
C LEU A 63 -0.50 -6.27 -4.86
N HIS A 64 -0.51 -6.36 -6.20
CA HIS A 64 -0.88 -7.60 -6.89
C HIS A 64 0.09 -8.75 -6.58
N MET A 65 1.40 -8.48 -6.53
CA MET A 65 2.38 -9.48 -6.11
C MET A 65 2.16 -9.91 -4.65
N TYR A 66 1.96 -8.95 -3.74
CA TYR A 66 1.71 -9.24 -2.33
C TYR A 66 0.49 -10.15 -2.14
N LEU A 67 -0.63 -9.82 -2.78
CA LEU A 67 -1.86 -10.63 -2.67
C LEU A 67 -1.74 -12.02 -3.32
N ARG A 68 -0.90 -12.16 -4.35
CA ARG A 68 -0.70 -13.44 -5.07
C ARG A 68 0.31 -14.34 -4.37
N ASP A 69 1.45 -13.77 -3.96
CA ASP A 69 2.64 -14.53 -3.58
C ASP A 69 3.01 -14.37 -2.08
N GLY A 70 2.33 -13.48 -1.35
CA GLY A 70 2.53 -13.22 0.07
C GLY A 70 3.71 -12.30 0.39
N VAL A 71 3.83 -11.94 1.69
CA VAL A 71 4.83 -10.99 2.21
C VAL A 71 6.28 -11.41 1.92
N GLU A 72 6.58 -12.70 2.07
CA GLU A 72 7.93 -13.24 1.87
C GLU A 72 8.42 -13.09 0.42
N ALA A 73 7.56 -13.33 -0.55
CA ALA A 73 7.90 -13.18 -1.97
C ALA A 73 8.09 -11.71 -2.34
N MET A 74 7.21 -10.84 -1.85
CA MET A 74 7.34 -9.39 -2.01
C MET A 74 8.64 -8.87 -1.40
N HIS A 75 8.95 -9.27 -0.16
CA HIS A 75 10.15 -8.80 0.53
C HIS A 75 11.43 -9.19 -0.21
N ARG A 76 11.56 -10.45 -0.68
CA ARG A 76 12.69 -10.89 -1.52
C ARG A 76 12.83 -10.05 -2.80
N ARG A 77 11.73 -9.68 -3.43
CA ARG A 77 11.73 -8.88 -4.66
C ARG A 77 12.11 -7.42 -4.40
N THR A 78 11.57 -6.82 -3.33
CA THR A 78 11.94 -5.47 -2.89
C THR A 78 13.43 -5.40 -2.52
N GLN A 79 13.95 -6.39 -1.80
CA GLN A 79 15.39 -6.46 -1.49
C GLN A 79 16.24 -6.57 -2.75
N ARG A 80 15.85 -7.41 -3.71
CA ARG A 80 16.53 -7.53 -5.00
C ARG A 80 16.51 -6.22 -5.78
N ALA A 81 15.36 -5.55 -5.86
CA ALA A 81 15.23 -4.27 -6.55
C ALA A 81 16.10 -3.18 -5.90
N ARG A 82 16.15 -3.13 -4.55
CA ARG A 82 17.06 -2.23 -3.80
C ARG A 82 18.53 -2.53 -4.04
N HIS A 83 18.92 -3.80 -4.12
CA HIS A 83 20.29 -4.19 -4.44
C HIS A 83 20.70 -3.72 -5.85
N LEU A 84 19.80 -3.91 -6.82
CA LEU A 84 19.98 -3.45 -8.20
C LEU A 84 19.91 -1.93 -8.36
N ASN A 85 19.33 -1.21 -7.41
CA ASN A 85 19.33 0.25 -7.35
C ASN A 85 20.67 0.84 -6.89
N SER A 86 21.56 0.02 -6.30
CA SER A 86 22.83 0.55 -5.82
C SER A 86 23.72 1.03 -6.98
N HIS A 87 24.27 2.24 -6.84
CA HIS A 87 25.19 2.86 -7.81
C HIS A 87 26.43 2.00 -8.11
N ARG A 88 26.72 1.01 -7.25
CA ARG A 88 27.80 0.03 -7.42
C ARG A 88 27.62 -0.88 -8.65
N TYR A 89 26.41 -1.00 -9.19
CA TYR A 89 26.09 -1.82 -10.37
C TYR A 89 25.44 -1.00 -11.50
N GLY A 90 25.56 0.33 -11.51
CA GLY A 90 24.92 1.20 -12.51
C GLY A 90 23.41 1.34 -12.32
N GLY A 91 22.95 1.36 -11.06
CA GLY A 91 21.58 1.04 -10.67
C GLY A 91 20.44 1.86 -11.29
N ARG A 92 19.30 1.17 -11.47
CA ARG A 92 18.02 1.77 -11.89
C ARG A 92 17.06 1.89 -10.71
N LYS A 93 16.14 2.87 -10.76
CA LYS A 93 15.00 2.90 -9.82
C LYS A 93 14.16 1.63 -10.00
N PRO A 94 13.67 0.99 -8.92
CA PRO A 94 12.70 -0.08 -9.03
C PRO A 94 11.51 0.33 -9.90
N GLY A 95 11.05 -0.57 -10.75
CA GLY A 95 9.97 -0.32 -11.72
C GLY A 95 8.94 -1.45 -11.70
N VAL A 96 7.90 -1.30 -12.51
CA VAL A 96 6.80 -2.29 -12.64
C VAL A 96 7.34 -3.67 -13.03
N GLU A 97 8.41 -3.71 -13.83
CA GLU A 97 9.09 -4.93 -14.28
C GLU A 97 9.69 -5.78 -13.15
N ASP A 98 9.94 -5.18 -11.97
CA ASP A 98 10.42 -5.92 -10.80
C ASP A 98 9.30 -6.74 -10.14
N PHE A 99 8.04 -6.41 -10.44
CA PHE A 99 6.84 -6.98 -9.85
C PHE A 99 5.90 -7.58 -10.92
N PRO A 100 6.33 -8.65 -11.64
CA PRO A 100 5.59 -9.17 -12.78
C PRO A 100 4.25 -9.83 -12.41
N GLY A 101 3.35 -9.86 -13.39
CA GLY A 101 2.08 -10.58 -13.35
C GLY A 101 0.92 -9.82 -12.71
N ALA A 102 1.03 -8.50 -12.58
CA ALA A 102 -0.11 -7.63 -12.33
C ALA A 102 -0.81 -7.26 -13.64
N PRO A 103 -2.14 -7.07 -13.65
CA PRO A 103 -2.83 -6.46 -14.78
C PRO A 103 -2.36 -5.01 -14.98
N PRO A 104 -2.60 -4.39 -16.16
CA PRO A 104 -2.34 -2.98 -16.36
C PRO A 104 -3.08 -2.11 -15.34
N PHE A 105 -2.46 -1.00 -14.96
CA PHE A 105 -3.09 -0.04 -14.05
C PHE A 105 -4.27 0.68 -14.74
N PRO A 106 -5.44 0.83 -14.08
CA PRO A 106 -6.60 1.48 -14.68
C PRO A 106 -6.48 3.01 -14.65
N GLU A 107 -5.85 3.59 -15.67
CA GLU A 107 -5.58 5.04 -15.76
C GLU A 107 -6.84 5.91 -15.96
N ALA A 108 -7.94 5.34 -16.45
CA ALA A 108 -9.16 6.09 -16.77
C ALA A 108 -10.05 6.35 -15.55
N GLY A 109 -10.72 7.52 -15.54
CA GLY A 109 -11.73 7.90 -14.54
C GLY A 109 -11.19 8.67 -13.33
N ALA A 110 -12.11 9.07 -12.44
CA ALA A 110 -11.76 9.73 -11.19
C ALA A 110 -11.27 8.72 -10.14
N SER A 111 -10.43 9.17 -9.21
CA SER A 111 -10.01 8.37 -8.05
C SER A 111 -11.20 7.88 -7.22
N PRO A 112 -11.23 6.61 -6.76
CA PRO A 112 -12.29 6.14 -5.88
C PRO A 112 -12.24 6.89 -4.56
N THR A 113 -13.42 7.24 -4.04
CA THR A 113 -13.57 7.94 -2.75
C THR A 113 -14.16 7.06 -1.65
N GLY A 114 -14.43 5.78 -1.95
CA GLY A 114 -15.01 4.82 -1.02
C GLY A 114 -14.35 3.46 -1.12
N TYR A 115 -13.89 2.96 0.02
CA TYR A 115 -13.20 1.69 0.14
C TYR A 115 -13.91 0.81 1.17
N ALA A 116 -13.92 -0.50 0.94
CA ALA A 116 -14.49 -1.45 1.89
C ALA A 116 -13.65 -1.60 3.17
N VAL A 117 -12.36 -1.27 3.09
CA VAL A 117 -11.40 -1.26 4.20
C VAL A 117 -10.52 -0.03 4.03
N THR A 118 -10.33 0.71 5.10
CA THR A 118 -9.56 1.95 5.20
C THR A 118 -8.45 1.81 6.24
N ILE A 119 -7.53 2.77 6.28
CA ILE A 119 -6.51 2.82 7.34
C ILE A 119 -7.13 2.82 8.75
N ALA A 120 -8.32 3.40 8.93
CA ALA A 120 -9.03 3.39 10.20
C ALA A 120 -9.40 1.97 10.65
N ASP A 121 -9.81 1.11 9.72
CA ASP A 121 -10.13 -0.29 10.01
C ASP A 121 -8.88 -1.11 10.38
N VAL A 122 -7.74 -0.82 9.73
CA VAL A 122 -6.45 -1.47 10.02
C VAL A 122 -5.92 -1.05 11.39
N ALA A 123 -6.12 0.22 11.75
CA ALA A 123 -5.68 0.79 13.01
C ALA A 123 -6.46 0.26 14.24
N VAL A 124 -7.68 -0.27 14.03
CA VAL A 124 -8.61 -0.78 15.04
C VAL A 124 -9.05 0.30 16.05
N ASP A 125 -8.18 0.63 16.99
CA ASP A 125 -8.35 1.68 18.02
C ASP A 125 -7.31 2.79 17.89
N GLY A 126 -6.61 2.83 16.74
CA GLY A 126 -5.52 3.74 16.47
C GLY A 126 -4.14 3.19 16.82
N THR A 127 -4.01 1.94 17.28
CA THR A 127 -2.73 1.39 17.75
C THR A 127 -2.05 0.45 16.77
N PHE A 128 -2.74 0.00 15.71
CA PHE A 128 -2.25 -1.02 14.78
C PHE A 128 -1.75 -2.28 15.51
N PRO A 129 -2.63 -2.99 16.25
CA PRO A 129 -2.21 -4.11 17.08
C PRO A 129 -1.50 -5.17 16.25
N ALA A 130 -0.43 -5.77 16.77
CA ALA A 130 0.36 -6.77 16.05
C ALA A 130 -0.48 -8.02 15.70
N GLU A 131 -1.32 -8.46 16.61
CA GLU A 131 -2.22 -9.59 16.39
C GLU A 131 -3.21 -9.28 15.26
N GLY A 132 -3.19 -10.08 14.20
CA GLY A 132 -4.07 -9.91 13.05
C GLY A 132 -3.67 -8.78 12.09
N PHE A 133 -2.49 -8.16 12.27
CA PHE A 133 -2.08 -6.99 11.48
C PHE A 133 -1.94 -7.35 10.00
N GLU A 134 -1.31 -8.48 9.69
CA GLU A 134 -1.12 -8.92 8.30
C GLU A 134 -2.47 -9.19 7.62
N GLU A 135 -3.42 -9.81 8.31
CA GLU A 135 -4.75 -10.09 7.78
C GLU A 135 -5.51 -8.80 7.45
N ARG A 136 -5.36 -7.77 8.30
CA ARG A 136 -5.92 -6.43 8.06
C ARG A 136 -5.24 -5.74 6.89
N GLU A 137 -3.92 -5.81 6.76
CA GLU A 137 -3.16 -5.32 5.60
C GLU A 137 -3.59 -6.01 4.30
N GLN A 138 -3.76 -7.34 4.31
CA GLN A 138 -4.29 -8.07 3.15
C GLN A 138 -5.71 -7.62 2.79
N ALA A 139 -6.57 -7.39 3.78
CA ALA A 139 -7.92 -6.88 3.55
C ALA A 139 -7.90 -5.46 2.96
N TRP A 140 -7.00 -4.61 3.45
CA TRP A 140 -6.81 -3.24 2.98
C TRP A 140 -6.30 -3.21 1.52
N ALA A 141 -5.28 -4.00 1.21
CA ALA A 141 -4.75 -4.16 -0.15
C ALA A 141 -5.82 -4.68 -1.13
N ARG A 142 -6.62 -5.66 -0.72
CA ARG A 142 -7.75 -6.15 -1.53
C ARG A 142 -8.80 -5.07 -1.78
N ALA A 143 -9.13 -4.28 -0.76
CA ALA A 143 -10.11 -3.20 -0.90
C ALA A 143 -9.60 -2.09 -1.84
N ALA A 144 -8.31 -1.73 -1.75
CA ALA A 144 -7.67 -0.78 -2.64
C ALA A 144 -7.72 -1.25 -4.11
N ILE A 145 -7.25 -2.47 -4.40
CA ILE A 145 -7.30 -3.04 -5.75
C ILE A 145 -8.75 -3.12 -6.26
N THR A 146 -9.69 -3.59 -5.44
CA THR A 146 -11.09 -3.73 -5.84
C THR A 146 -11.71 -2.39 -6.24
N ALA A 147 -11.49 -1.34 -5.44
CA ALA A 147 -12.04 -0.01 -5.72
C ALA A 147 -11.49 0.56 -7.03
N TRP A 148 -10.19 0.39 -7.27
CA TRP A 148 -9.53 0.88 -8.48
C TRP A 148 -9.87 0.04 -9.73
N SER A 149 -9.97 -1.30 -9.61
CA SER A 149 -10.40 -2.18 -10.72
C SER A 149 -11.82 -1.89 -11.21
N ARG A 150 -12.74 -1.51 -10.31
CA ARG A 150 -14.13 -1.20 -10.66
C ARG A 150 -14.29 0.06 -11.53
N ARG A 151 -13.24 0.88 -11.66
CA ARG A 151 -13.23 2.03 -12.58
C ARG A 151 -12.99 1.65 -14.03
N ALA A 152 -12.42 0.46 -14.26
CA ALA A 152 -12.00 0.01 -15.59
C ALA A 152 -13.12 -0.68 -16.39
N GLY A 153 -14.29 -0.87 -15.79
CA GLY A 153 -15.50 -1.40 -16.43
C GLY A 153 -16.59 -0.34 -16.47
#